data_AF-A0A3N5Y894-F1
#
_entry.id   AF-A0A3N5Y894-F1
#
_cell.length_a   1.000
_cell.length_b   1.000
_cell.length_c   1.000
_cell.angle_alpha   90.00
_cell.angle_beta   90.00
_cell.angle_gamma   90.00
#
_symmetry.space_group_name_H-M   'P 1'
#
loop_
_entity.id
_entity.type
_entity.pdbx_description
1 polymer ?
#
loop_
_entity_poly.entity_id
_entity_poly.type
_entity_poly.pdbx_seq_one_letter_code
_entity_poly.pdbx_strand_id
1 'polypeptide(L)'
;MMDWLPQISQFTVFLAIAAVGFVFLLVALIFGEVFEHFEASIEHDFDAHGGPGFFSTRILSVFVTAFGGFGAVGTYYGLGTLGASGVGFGSGAFFAAIIYAF
;
A
#
# COMPACT_ATOMS: atom_id res chain seq x y z
N MET A 1 -21.89 -24.78 -13.57
CA MET A 1 -22.69 -23.54 -13.40
C MET A 1 -22.39 -22.95 -12.03
N MET A 2 -21.33 -22.15 -11.93
CA MET A 2 -21.06 -21.26 -10.78
C MET A 2 -20.36 -19.99 -11.29
N ASP A 3 -20.94 -19.36 -12.32
CA ASP A 3 -20.48 -18.07 -12.87
C ASP A 3 -21.27 -16.91 -12.21
N TRP A 4 -21.26 -16.86 -10.88
CA TRP A 4 -21.93 -15.80 -10.09
C TRP A 4 -21.00 -14.61 -9.80
N LEU A 5 -19.72 -14.74 -10.15
CA LEU A 5 -18.77 -13.64 -10.05
C LEU A 5 -18.54 -13.09 -11.46
N PRO A 6 -18.83 -11.80 -11.73
CA PRO A 6 -18.38 -11.18 -12.96
C PRO A 6 -16.88 -11.42 -13.11
N GLN A 7 -16.40 -11.73 -14.32
CA GLN A 7 -14.97 -11.87 -14.59
C GLN A 7 -14.28 -10.52 -14.35
N ILE A 8 -13.87 -10.28 -13.10
CA ILE A 8 -13.14 -9.09 -12.73
C ILE A 8 -11.79 -9.15 -13.42
N SER A 9 -11.52 -8.17 -14.27
CA SER A 9 -10.24 -8.03 -14.95
C SER A 9 -9.11 -7.87 -13.93
N GLN A 10 -7.95 -8.49 -14.19
CA GLN A 10 -6.73 -8.33 -13.38
C GLN A 10 -6.39 -6.86 -13.17
N PHE A 11 -6.57 -6.03 -14.21
CA PHE A 11 -6.41 -4.58 -14.15
C PHE A 11 -7.29 -3.95 -13.07
N THR A 12 -8.57 -4.33 -13.03
CA THR A 12 -9.53 -3.80 -12.05
C THR A 12 -9.15 -4.19 -10.63
N VAL A 13 -8.62 -5.41 -10.42
CA VAL A 13 -8.14 -5.85 -9.10
C VAL A 13 -6.99 -4.97 -8.62
N PHE A 14 -5.96 -4.78 -9.45
CA PHE A 14 -4.83 -3.94 -9.08
C PHE A 14 -5.22 -2.48 -8.91
N LEU A 15 -6.10 -1.96 -9.77
CA LEU A 15 -6.62 -0.60 -9.65
C LEU A 15 -7.42 -0.41 -8.36
N ALA A 16 -8.23 -1.40 -7.96
CA ALA A 16 -8.96 -1.36 -6.69
C ALA A 16 -7.99 -1.34 -5.50
N ILE A 17 -6.93 -2.14 -5.52
CA ILE A 17 -5.89 -2.12 -4.49
C ILE A 17 -5.22 -0.75 -4.42
N ALA A 18 -4.90 -0.15 -5.59
CA ALA A 18 -4.32 1.18 -5.67
C ALA A 18 -5.24 2.24 -5.05
N ALA A 19 -6.53 2.19 -5.39
CA ALA A 19 -7.53 3.11 -4.89
C ALA A 19 -7.71 2.99 -3.37
N VAL A 20 -7.73 1.76 -2.84
CA VAL A 20 -7.79 1.53 -1.39
C VAL A 20 -6.57 2.14 -0.71
N GLY A 21 -5.36 1.82 -1.17
CA GLY A 21 -4.13 2.40 -0.62
C GLY A 21 -4.14 3.92 -0.66
N PHE A 22 -4.60 4.50 -1.77
CA PHE A 22 -4.65 5.94 -1.96
C PHE A 22 -5.65 6.61 -1.00
N VAL A 23 -6.79 6.00 -0.73
CA VAL A 23 -7.73 6.49 0.29
C VAL A 23 -7.07 6.48 1.67
N PHE A 24 -6.34 5.42 2.02
CA PHE A 24 -5.58 5.39 3.28
C PHE A 24 -4.50 6.47 3.32
N LEU A 25 -3.84 6.78 2.22
CA LEU A 25 -2.89 7.90 2.14
C LEU A 25 -3.57 9.24 2.37
N LEU A 26 -4.73 9.48 1.77
CA LEU A 26 -5.48 10.71 1.99
C LEU A 26 -5.91 10.86 3.45
N VAL A 27 -6.35 9.77 4.07
CA VAL A 27 -6.70 9.75 5.49
C VAL A 27 -5.47 10.00 6.36
N ALA A 28 -4.34 9.34 6.08
CA ALA A 28 -3.08 9.54 6.79
C ALA A 28 -2.50 10.96 6.59
N LEU A 29 -2.75 11.59 5.45
CA LEU A 29 -2.36 12.98 5.20
C LEU A 29 -3.15 13.96 6.08
N ILE A 30 -4.45 13.71 6.27
CA ILE A 30 -5.33 14.59 7.06
C ILE A 30 -5.17 14.36 8.56
N PHE A 31 -4.99 13.10 8.97
CA PHE A 31 -4.99 12.68 10.38
C PHE A 31 -3.61 12.20 10.86
N GLY A 32 -2.53 12.56 10.15
CA GLY A 32 -1.18 12.03 10.40
C GLY A 32 -0.73 12.11 11.85
N GLU A 33 -0.95 13.26 12.50
CA GLU A 33 -0.59 13.48 13.91
C GLU A 33 -1.41 12.61 14.88
N VAL A 34 -2.67 12.32 14.55
CA VAL A 34 -3.53 11.43 15.34
C VAL A 34 -3.05 9.99 15.25
N PHE A 35 -2.61 9.55 14.07
CA PHE A 35 -2.01 8.24 13.88
C PHE A 35 -0.67 8.12 14.59
N GLU A 36 0.19 9.15 14.53
CA GLU A 36 1.47 9.17 15.25
C GLU A 36 1.26 9.06 16.76
N HIS A 37 0.24 9.73 17.32
CA HIS A 37 -0.07 9.62 18.75
C HIS A 37 -0.68 8.26 19.13
N PHE A 38 -1.54 7.69 18.29
CA PHE A 38 -2.09 6.35 18.49
C PHE A 38 -1.00 5.26 18.40
N GLU A 39 -0.10 5.36 17.43
CA GLU A 39 1.01 4.43 17.22
C GLU A 39 1.99 4.51 18.41
N ALA A 40 2.36 5.71 18.85
CA ALA A 40 3.16 5.91 20.06
C ALA A 40 2.50 5.34 21.33
N SER A 41 1.17 5.44 21.45
CA SER A 41 0.43 4.88 22.60
C SER A 41 0.38 3.35 22.61
N ILE A 42 0.48 2.69 21.46
CA ILE A 42 0.53 1.23 21.31
C ILE A 42 1.97 0.70 21.46
N GLU A 43 2.97 1.46 21.01
CA GLU A 43 4.40 1.08 21.03
C GLU A 43 5.12 1.34 22.36
N HIS A 44 4.48 2.01 23.32
CA HIS A 44 5.03 2.22 24.67
C HIS A 44 5.37 0.91 25.43
N ASP A 45 4.94 -0.25 24.95
CA ASP A 45 5.23 -1.56 25.55
C ASP A 45 6.42 -2.29 24.86
N PHE A 46 6.97 -1.79 23.74
CA PHE A 46 7.93 -2.58 22.93
C PHE A 46 9.28 -1.97 22.54
N ASP A 47 9.54 -0.65 22.55
CA ASP A 47 10.94 -0.17 22.56
C ASP A 47 11.08 1.36 22.73
N ALA A 48 12.07 1.75 23.52
CA ALA A 48 12.39 3.13 23.90
C ALA A 48 13.24 3.89 22.85
N HIS A 49 12.89 3.78 21.55
CA HIS A 49 13.61 4.47 20.48
C HIS A 49 12.61 5.21 19.56
N GLY A 50 12.48 6.53 19.76
CA GLY A 50 11.59 7.42 19.01
C GLY A 50 12.03 7.66 17.56
N GLY A 51 11.85 6.65 16.71
CA GLY A 51 11.90 6.77 15.24
C GLY A 51 10.56 6.34 14.63
N PRO A 52 10.27 6.70 13.37
CA PRO A 52 9.05 6.26 12.69
C PRO A 52 8.93 4.73 12.73
N GLY A 53 7.82 4.21 13.26
CA GLY A 53 7.57 2.78 13.34
C GLY A 53 7.68 2.14 11.95
N PHE A 54 8.38 0.99 11.85
CA PHE A 54 8.54 0.25 10.59
C PHE A 54 7.18 -0.14 9.97
N PHE A 55 6.13 -0.19 10.80
CA PHE A 55 4.75 -0.47 10.43
C PHE A 55 3.85 0.77 10.39
N SER A 56 4.44 1.96 10.22
CA SER A 56 3.65 3.18 10.12
C SER A 56 2.58 3.07 9.04
N THR A 57 1.36 3.47 9.40
CA THR A 57 0.20 3.49 8.50
C THR A 57 0.49 4.24 7.19
N ARG A 58 1.40 5.23 7.23
CA ARG A 58 1.90 5.96 6.07
C ARG A 58 2.73 5.07 5.13
N ILE A 59 3.66 4.28 5.67
CA ILE A 59 4.55 3.41 4.88
C ILE A 59 3.73 2.32 4.20
N LEU A 60 2.82 1.68 4.94
CA LEU A 60 1.94 0.65 4.40
C LEU A 60 0.99 1.19 3.34
N SER A 61 0.40 2.37 3.54
CA SER A 61 -0.50 2.97 2.55
C SER A 61 0.25 3.36 1.27
N VAL A 62 1.49 3.87 1.36
CA VAL A 62 2.34 4.11 0.17
C VAL A 62 2.65 2.80 -0.55
N PHE A 63 3.05 1.76 0.19
CA PHE A 63 3.31 0.45 -0.38
C PHE A 63 2.10 -0.09 -1.16
N VAL A 64 0.91 -0.11 -0.54
CA VAL A 64 -0.32 -0.65 -1.14
C VAL A 64 -0.74 0.16 -2.36
N THR A 65 -0.63 1.48 -2.29
CA THR A 65 -0.96 2.38 -3.41
C THR A 65 -0.06 2.12 -4.61
N ALA A 66 1.25 2.08 -4.38
CA ALA A 66 2.23 1.82 -5.43
C ALA A 66 2.09 0.39 -5.98
N PHE A 67 1.92 -0.61 -5.11
CA PHE A 67 1.69 -1.99 -5.52
C PHE A 67 0.50 -2.12 -6.49
N GLY A 68 -0.64 -1.53 -6.11
CA GLY A 68 -1.82 -1.53 -6.96
C GLY A 68 -1.62 -0.73 -8.24
N GLY A 69 -1.06 0.48 -8.15
CA GLY A 69 -0.88 1.38 -9.30
C GLY A 69 0.04 0.80 -10.35
N PHE A 70 1.24 0.38 -9.96
CA PHE A 70 2.21 -0.23 -10.86
C PHE A 70 1.79 -1.63 -11.32
N GLY A 71 1.07 -2.38 -10.48
CA GLY A 71 0.44 -3.63 -10.91
C GLY A 71 -0.60 -3.42 -12.00
N ALA A 72 -1.45 -2.39 -11.88
CA ALA A 72 -2.45 -2.04 -12.89
C ALA A 72 -1.79 -1.63 -14.20
N VAL A 73 -0.75 -0.78 -14.13
CA VAL A 73 0.07 -0.41 -15.29
C VAL A 73 0.71 -1.65 -15.93
N GLY A 74 1.28 -2.55 -15.13
CA GLY A 74 1.85 -3.81 -15.62
C GLY A 74 0.84 -4.66 -16.39
N THR A 75 -0.38 -4.82 -15.86
CA THR A 75 -1.45 -5.53 -16.56
C THR A 75 -1.92 -4.81 -17.84
N TYR A 76 -1.91 -3.48 -17.85
CA TYR A 76 -2.23 -2.70 -19.05
C TYR A 76 -1.22 -2.94 -20.18
N TYR A 77 0.06 -3.14 -19.85
CA TYR A 77 1.09 -3.52 -20.81
C TYR A 77 1.13 -5.02 -21.15
N GLY A 78 0.13 -5.80 -20.70
CA GLY A 78 -0.01 -7.21 -21.05
C GLY A 78 0.78 -8.17 -20.15
N LEU A 79 1.33 -7.72 -19.02
CA LEU A 79 1.88 -8.63 -18.02
C LEU A 79 0.74 -9.43 -17.37
N GLY A 80 0.91 -10.74 -17.24
CA GLY A 80 0.01 -11.56 -16.43
C GLY A 80 0.12 -11.24 -14.93
N THR A 81 -0.80 -11.76 -14.12
CA THR A 81 -0.89 -11.45 -12.67
C THR A 81 0.44 -11.56 -11.94
N LEU A 82 1.23 -12.61 -12.17
CA LEU A 82 2.52 -12.80 -11.49
C LEU A 82 3.54 -11.71 -11.86
N GLY A 83 3.64 -11.35 -13.14
CA GLY A 83 4.55 -10.30 -13.59
C GLY A 83 4.12 -8.93 -13.08
N ALA A 84 2.82 -8.62 -13.17
CA ALA A 84 2.25 -7.39 -12.63
C ALA A 84 2.44 -7.28 -11.11
N SER A 85 2.23 -8.37 -10.35
CA SER A 85 2.50 -8.42 -8.91
C SER A 85 3.98 -8.20 -8.59
N GLY A 86 4.90 -8.75 -9.40
CA GLY A 86 6.34 -8.54 -9.21
C GLY A 86 6.75 -7.07 -9.38
N VAL A 87 6.23 -6.41 -10.43
CA VAL A 87 6.46 -4.98 -10.67
C VAL A 87 5.80 -4.12 -9.59
N GLY A 88 4.56 -4.44 -9.21
CA GLY A 88 3.86 -3.81 -8.11
C GLY A 88 4.62 -3.94 -6.79
N PHE A 89 5.13 -5.13 -6.46
CA PHE A 89 5.90 -5.34 -5.24
C PHE A 89 7.21 -4.57 -5.26
N GLY A 90 7.98 -4.63 -6.36
CA GLY A 90 9.26 -3.93 -6.48
C GLY A 90 9.10 -2.41 -6.35
N SER A 91 8.10 -1.84 -7.01
CA SER A 91 7.79 -0.41 -6.90
C SER A 91 7.26 -0.04 -5.51
N GLY A 92 6.34 -0.83 -4.94
CA GLY A 92 5.81 -0.63 -3.60
C GLY A 92 6.90 -0.61 -2.54
N ALA A 93 7.79 -1.61 -2.57
CA ALA A 93 8.91 -1.69 -1.64
C ALA A 93 9.87 -0.50 -1.81
N PHE A 94 10.14 -0.08 -3.05
CA PHE A 94 11.00 1.08 -3.34
C PHE A 94 10.43 2.38 -2.76
N PHE A 95 9.16 2.69 -3.02
CA PHE A 95 8.54 3.91 -2.50
C PHE A 95 8.34 3.87 -0.99
N ALA A 96 7.96 2.73 -0.43
CA ALA A 96 7.85 2.57 1.02
C ALA A 96 9.20 2.77 1.72
N ALA A 97 10.29 2.25 1.15
CA ALA A 97 11.64 2.44 1.69
C ALA A 97 12.09 3.90 1.64
N ILE A 98 11.71 4.65 0.59
CA ILE A 98 11.96 6.10 0.53
C ILE A 98 11.24 6.80 1.68
N ILE A 99 9.96 6.50 1.91
CA ILE A 99 9.20 7.13 3.00
C ILE A 99 9.75 6.75 4.37
N TYR A 100 10.17 5.50 4.57
CA TYR A 100 10.80 5.08 5.82
C TYR A 100 12.10 5.85 6.13
N ALA A 101 12.80 6.32 5.09
CA ALA A 101 14.06 7.07 5.25
C ALA A 101 13.87 8.56 5.62
N PHE A 102 12.64 9.09 5.56
CA PHE A 102 12.30 10.48 5.88
C PHE A 102 11.44 10.57 7.14
#